data_AF-A0A9P6S7E7-F1
#
_entry.id   AF-A0A9P6S7E7-F1
#
_cell.length_a   1.000
_cell.length_b   1.000
_cell.length_c   1.000
_cell.angle_alpha   90.00
_cell.angle_beta   90.00
_cell.angle_gamma   90.00
#
_symmetry.space_group_name_H-M   'P 1'
#
loop_
_entity.id
_entity.type
_entity.pdbx_description
1 polymer ?
#
loop_
_entity_poly.entity_id
_entity_poly.type
_entity_poly.pdbx_seq_one_letter_code
_entity_poly.pdbx_strand_id
1 'polypeptide(L)'
;MATIASEFQALGQSYQALRQVQGHWDGGDSNPAVDNFNGEKHQTLQKLGAYFGKPGTPAANILETMGQPDEIKQTMDDAFQASFMPGPIVGGTGDTLAHGTGLGDVNTTMMPTGATDASGTQVMYFIYKWRNNHDYLWFKVDAHKEEVIESSWYHAYE
;
A
#
# COMPACT_ATOMS: atom_id res chain seq x y z
N MET A 1 -11.53 11.44 -19.16
CA MET A 1 -10.27 10.96 -18.56
C MET A 1 -9.70 12.08 -17.73
N ALA A 2 -9.47 11.88 -16.44
CA ALA A 2 -8.77 12.88 -15.63
C ALA A 2 -7.30 12.89 -16.05
N THR A 3 -6.86 13.97 -16.69
CA THR A 3 -5.45 14.11 -17.09
C THR A 3 -4.61 14.28 -15.83
N ILE A 4 -3.66 13.37 -15.62
CA ILE A 4 -2.64 13.50 -14.57
C ILE A 4 -1.77 14.70 -14.94
N ALA A 5 -1.57 15.65 -14.03
CA ALA A 5 -0.69 16.77 -14.34
C ALA A 5 0.75 16.26 -14.59
N SER A 6 1.43 16.84 -15.58
CA SER A 6 2.76 16.41 -16.01
C SER A 6 3.80 16.41 -14.87
N GLU A 7 3.60 17.27 -13.86
CA GLU A 7 4.42 17.28 -12.65
C GLU A 7 4.33 15.94 -11.87
N PHE A 8 3.13 15.37 -11.73
CA PHE A 8 2.92 14.11 -11.01
C PHE A 8 3.38 12.92 -11.83
N GLN A 9 3.28 13.00 -13.15
CA GLN A 9 3.88 12.00 -14.03
C GLN A 9 5.41 11.96 -13.89
N ALA A 10 6.06 13.13 -13.86
CA ALA A 10 7.49 13.23 -13.62
C ALA A 10 7.87 12.73 -12.21
N LEU A 11 7.11 13.10 -11.18
CA LEU A 11 7.30 12.58 -9.82
C LEU A 11 7.13 11.05 -9.76
N GLY A 12 6.17 10.49 -10.49
CA GLY A 12 5.99 9.05 -10.61
C GLY A 12 7.21 8.34 -11.20
N GLN A 13 7.77 8.89 -12.29
CA GLN A 13 9.00 8.38 -12.89
C GLN A 13 10.19 8.48 -11.94
N SER A 14 10.37 9.62 -11.26
CA SER A 14 11.40 9.78 -10.22
C SER A 14 11.23 8.75 -9.11
N TYR A 15 10.01 8.55 -8.63
CA TYR A 15 9.72 7.55 -7.61
C TYR A 15 10.09 6.14 -8.06
N GLN A 16 9.67 5.75 -9.27
CA GLN A 16 10.00 4.43 -9.83
C GLN A 16 11.52 4.22 -9.96
N ALA A 17 12.27 5.26 -10.34
CA ALA A 17 13.73 5.21 -10.37
C ALA A 17 14.32 5.07 -8.96
N LEU A 18 13.82 5.82 -7.98
CA LEU A 18 14.26 5.76 -6.58
C LEU A 18 13.94 4.42 -5.92
N ARG A 19 12.93 3.67 -6.38
CA ARG A 19 12.68 2.29 -5.92
C ARG A 19 13.75 1.30 -6.37
N GLN A 20 14.47 1.59 -7.45
CA GLN A 20 15.57 0.73 -7.92
C GLN A 20 16.88 1.01 -7.18
N VAL A 21 16.95 2.10 -6.42
CA VAL A 21 18.12 2.45 -5.63
C VAL A 21 18.05 1.71 -4.30
N GLN A 22 18.99 0.80 -4.09
CA GLN A 22 19.10 0.04 -2.85
C GLN A 22 19.63 0.96 -1.74
N GLY A 23 18.83 1.19 -0.71
CA GLY A 23 19.23 1.93 0.49
C GLY A 23 19.83 1.03 1.55
N HIS A 24 20.26 1.64 2.66
CA HIS A 24 20.74 0.93 3.85
C HIS A 24 19.72 -0.09 4.35
N TRP A 25 18.43 0.26 4.31
CA TRP A 25 17.34 -0.59 4.78
C TRP A 25 17.02 -1.77 3.86
N ASP A 26 17.52 -1.73 2.63
CA ASP A 26 17.42 -2.80 1.64
C ASP A 26 18.73 -3.61 1.54
N GLY A 27 19.68 -3.40 2.47
CA GLY A 27 20.96 -4.10 2.52
C GLY A 27 22.05 -3.52 1.61
N GLY A 28 21.84 -2.31 1.07
CA GLY A 28 22.82 -1.57 0.29
C GLY A 28 23.64 -0.57 1.13
N ASP A 29 24.49 0.20 0.46
CA ASP A 29 25.13 1.37 1.07
C ASP A 29 24.09 2.43 1.44
N SER A 30 24.35 3.17 2.52
CA SER A 30 23.45 4.24 2.93
C SER A 30 23.38 5.32 1.88
N ASN A 31 22.16 5.58 1.39
CA ASN A 31 21.87 6.58 0.41
C ASN A 31 20.85 7.59 0.97
N PRO A 32 21.26 8.85 1.23
CA PRO A 32 20.39 9.84 1.85
C PRO A 32 19.16 10.19 1.00
N ALA A 33 19.16 9.92 -0.32
CA ALA A 33 18.00 10.17 -1.16
C ALA A 33 16.83 9.20 -0.87
N VAL A 34 17.12 7.98 -0.43
CA VAL A 34 16.12 6.93 -0.17
C VAL A 34 15.99 6.59 1.31
N ASP A 35 17.04 6.79 2.12
CA ASP A 35 17.08 6.40 3.54
C ASP A 35 16.75 7.56 4.51
N ASN A 36 17.03 8.82 4.14
CA ASN A 36 16.80 9.93 5.06
C ASN A 36 15.34 10.38 5.06
N PHE A 37 14.86 10.71 6.25
CA PHE A 37 13.63 11.48 6.41
C PHE A 37 13.71 12.79 5.63
N ASN A 38 12.64 13.10 4.90
CA ASN A 38 12.60 14.20 3.95
C ASN A 38 13.62 14.10 2.79
N GLY A 39 14.19 12.91 2.55
CA GLY A 39 14.95 12.60 1.33
C GLY A 39 14.07 12.60 0.08
N GLU A 40 14.69 12.47 -1.09
CA GLU A 40 14.00 12.57 -2.38
C GLU A 40 12.86 11.56 -2.52
N LYS A 41 13.05 10.32 -2.06
CA LYS A 41 12.01 9.26 -2.10
C LYS A 41 10.84 9.61 -1.20
N HIS A 42 11.09 10.10 0.02
CA HIS A 42 10.06 10.51 0.96
C HIS A 42 9.24 11.69 0.43
N GLN A 43 9.90 12.75 -0.04
CA GLN A 43 9.23 13.93 -0.58
C GLN A 43 8.38 13.59 -1.81
N THR A 44 8.91 12.73 -2.68
CA THR A 44 8.20 12.29 -3.87
C THR A 44 6.95 11.48 -3.51
N LEU A 45 7.08 10.50 -2.60
CA LEU A 45 5.94 9.75 -2.06
C LEU A 45 4.92 10.65 -1.38
N GLN A 46 5.35 11.63 -0.60
CA GLN A 46 4.45 12.55 0.11
C GLN A 46 3.61 13.37 -0.87
N LYS A 47 4.23 13.90 -1.93
CA LYS A 47 3.52 14.66 -2.97
C LYS A 47 2.55 13.77 -3.77
N LEU A 48 3.00 12.58 -4.15
CA LEU A 48 2.16 11.61 -4.87
C LEU A 48 0.98 11.14 -4.01
N GLY A 49 1.23 10.84 -2.74
CA GLY A 49 0.22 10.48 -1.75
C GLY A 49 -0.79 11.58 -1.51
N ALA A 50 -0.36 12.84 -1.34
CA ALA A 50 -1.27 13.97 -1.17
C ALA A 50 -2.13 14.24 -2.42
N TYR A 51 -1.61 13.96 -3.61
CA TYR A 51 -2.33 14.14 -4.85
C TYR A 51 -3.34 13.02 -5.12
N PHE A 52 -2.88 11.77 -5.11
CA PHE A 52 -3.69 10.61 -5.43
C PHE A 52 -4.53 10.10 -4.25
N GLY A 53 -4.19 10.49 -3.03
CA GLY A 53 -4.90 10.12 -1.81
C GLY A 53 -6.29 10.72 -1.66
N LYS A 54 -6.68 11.58 -2.61
CA LYS A 54 -7.97 12.25 -2.60
C LYS A 54 -9.08 11.26 -2.92
N PRO A 55 -10.19 11.27 -2.16
CA PRO A 55 -11.34 10.42 -2.43
C PRO A 55 -11.85 10.58 -3.88
N GLY A 56 -12.18 9.47 -4.54
CA GLY A 56 -12.64 9.45 -5.93
C GLY A 56 -11.51 9.48 -6.97
N THR A 57 -10.25 9.42 -6.56
CA THR A 57 -9.13 9.27 -7.49
C THR A 57 -9.12 7.85 -8.07
N PRO A 58 -9.06 7.66 -9.40
CA PRO A 58 -8.96 6.33 -9.99
C PRO A 58 -7.66 5.63 -9.57
N ALA A 59 -7.76 4.39 -9.08
CA ALA A 59 -6.63 3.56 -8.70
C ALA A 59 -5.71 3.27 -9.89
N ALA A 60 -6.27 3.20 -11.10
CA ALA A 60 -5.49 3.10 -12.34
C ALA A 60 -4.46 4.23 -12.48
N ASN A 61 -4.79 5.48 -12.09
CA ASN A 61 -3.86 6.60 -12.17
C ASN A 61 -2.67 6.43 -11.19
N ILE A 62 -2.92 5.84 -10.03
CA ILE A 62 -1.88 5.49 -9.07
C ILE A 62 -0.97 4.43 -9.68
N LEU A 63 -1.53 3.35 -10.21
CA LEU A 63 -0.76 2.25 -10.78
C LEU A 63 0.05 2.69 -12.01
N GLU A 64 -0.51 3.55 -12.85
CA GLU A 64 0.17 4.11 -14.02
C GLU A 64 1.34 5.01 -13.62
N THR A 65 1.17 5.81 -12.56
CA THR A 65 2.16 6.82 -12.16
C THR A 65 3.22 6.26 -11.21
N MET A 66 2.81 5.50 -10.20
CA MET A 66 3.67 4.99 -9.12
C MET A 66 4.18 3.58 -9.39
N GLY A 67 3.63 2.89 -10.40
CA GLY A 67 3.87 1.48 -10.67
C GLY A 67 3.06 0.57 -9.75
N GLN A 68 3.37 -0.73 -9.79
CA GLN A 68 2.71 -1.70 -8.92
C GLN A 68 3.04 -1.42 -7.45
N PRO A 69 2.04 -1.49 -6.54
CA PRO A 69 2.31 -1.42 -5.11
C PRO A 69 3.23 -2.56 -4.67
N ASP A 70 4.00 -2.34 -3.62
CA ASP A 70 4.87 -3.35 -3.04
C ASP A 70 4.06 -4.49 -2.43
N GLU A 71 2.92 -4.16 -1.81
CA GLU A 71 1.96 -5.13 -1.29
C GLU A 71 0.52 -4.68 -1.58
N ILE A 72 -0.35 -5.64 -1.93
CA ILE A 72 -1.79 -5.43 -2.02
C ILE A 72 -2.43 -6.24 -0.92
N LYS A 73 -3.24 -5.60 -0.08
CA LYS A 73 -3.89 -6.26 1.04
C LYS A 73 -5.36 -5.98 1.10
N GLN A 74 -6.09 -6.89 1.72
CA GLN A 74 -7.53 -6.83 1.78
C GLN A 74 -7.98 -6.19 3.10
N THR A 75 -7.31 -6.50 4.22
CA THR A 75 -7.57 -5.86 5.51
C THR A 75 -6.40 -4.98 5.94
N MET A 76 -6.73 -3.97 6.75
CA MET A 76 -5.75 -3.09 7.38
C MET A 76 -4.98 -3.83 8.49
N ASP A 77 -5.60 -4.80 9.16
CA ASP A 77 -4.93 -5.71 10.09
C ASP A 77 -3.85 -6.56 9.41
N ASP A 78 -4.11 -7.16 8.24
CA ASP A 78 -3.08 -7.83 7.44
C ASP A 78 -1.98 -6.85 6.99
N ALA A 79 -2.35 -5.60 6.71
CA ALA A 79 -1.41 -4.54 6.38
C ALA A 79 -0.42 -4.26 7.50
N PHE A 80 -0.93 -4.13 8.72
CA PHE A 80 -0.13 -3.85 9.90
C PHE A 80 0.62 -5.09 10.43
N GLN A 81 0.04 -6.28 10.36
CA GLN A 81 0.64 -7.53 10.87
C GLN A 81 1.89 -7.96 10.12
N ALA A 82 2.00 -7.69 8.81
CA ALA A 82 3.20 -8.06 8.04
C ALA A 82 4.46 -7.28 8.46
N SER A 83 4.33 -6.19 9.21
CA SER A 83 5.47 -5.43 9.74
C SER A 83 6.09 -6.06 10.99
N PHE A 84 5.49 -7.11 11.55
CA PHE A 84 5.93 -7.74 12.81
C PHE A 84 6.48 -9.17 12.67
N MET A 85 6.78 -9.67 11.46
CA MET A 85 7.33 -11.02 11.30
C MET A 85 8.86 -11.04 11.05
N PRO A 86 9.69 -11.34 12.06
CA PRO A 86 11.08 -11.73 11.87
C PRO A 86 11.16 -13.21 11.46
N GLY A 87 11.22 -13.50 10.16
CA GLY A 87 11.54 -14.85 9.67
C GLY A 87 10.53 -15.95 10.04
N PRO A 88 10.76 -17.21 9.63
CA PRO A 88 9.70 -18.18 9.42
C PRO A 88 9.15 -18.73 10.74
N ILE A 89 7.86 -18.54 10.99
CA ILE A 89 7.12 -19.41 11.91
C ILE A 89 6.90 -20.76 11.22
N VAL A 90 7.84 -21.67 11.45
CA VAL A 90 7.58 -23.10 11.39
C VAL A 90 6.51 -23.42 12.45
N GLY A 91 5.36 -23.90 12.00
CA GLY A 91 4.50 -24.79 12.77
C GLY A 91 3.62 -24.19 13.87
N GLY A 92 2.30 -24.27 13.66
CA GLY A 92 1.45 -24.98 14.62
C GLY A 92 0.60 -24.13 15.57
N THR A 93 -0.67 -24.00 15.19
CA THR A 93 -1.86 -24.26 16.02
C THR A 93 -1.97 -23.58 17.39
N GLY A 94 -2.97 -22.71 17.54
CA GLY A 94 -3.62 -22.51 18.84
C GLY A 94 -4.25 -21.15 19.09
N ASP A 95 -5.54 -21.04 18.73
CA ASP A 95 -6.61 -20.38 19.49
C ASP A 95 -6.45 -18.88 19.86
N THR A 96 -7.28 -18.02 19.26
CA THR A 96 -8.42 -17.39 19.98
C THR A 96 -9.28 -16.50 19.06
N LEU A 97 -10.54 -16.93 18.91
CA LEU A 97 -11.77 -16.14 19.10
C LEU A 97 -12.12 -14.97 18.15
N ALA A 98 -12.98 -15.33 17.18
CA ALA A 98 -14.35 -14.82 17.01
C ALA A 98 -14.62 -13.39 16.50
N HIS A 99 -14.88 -13.29 15.19
CA HIS A 99 -16.11 -12.66 14.67
C HIS A 99 -16.49 -13.28 13.31
N GLY A 100 -17.71 -13.80 13.19
CA GLY A 100 -18.26 -14.23 11.89
C GLY A 100 -19.07 -15.52 11.95
N THR A 101 -20.23 -15.47 12.58
CA THR A 101 -21.30 -16.45 12.40
C THR A 101 -21.74 -16.53 10.94
N GLY A 102 -21.79 -17.74 10.38
CA GLY A 102 -22.97 -18.18 9.64
C GLY A 102 -22.87 -18.35 8.11
N LEU A 103 -22.61 -19.61 7.71
CA LEU A 103 -23.39 -20.39 6.74
C LEU A 103 -23.57 -19.86 5.29
N GLY A 104 -22.76 -20.44 4.40
CA GLY A 104 -23.20 -21.12 3.17
C GLY A 104 -23.62 -20.27 1.97
N ASP A 105 -22.80 -20.28 0.92
CA ASP A 105 -23.24 -20.71 -0.43
C ASP A 105 -22.01 -20.99 -1.32
N VAL A 106 -22.26 -21.67 -2.44
CA VAL A 106 -21.33 -22.38 -3.30
C VAL A 106 -20.81 -21.50 -4.45
N ASN A 107 -19.54 -21.72 -4.83
CA ASN A 107 -19.00 -21.56 -6.18
C ASN A 107 -19.15 -20.18 -6.88
N THR A 108 -18.06 -19.41 -6.98
CA THR A 108 -17.73 -18.58 -8.16
C THR A 108 -16.23 -18.19 -8.15
N THR A 109 -15.51 -18.68 -9.16
CA THR A 109 -14.40 -18.04 -9.90
C THR A 109 -13.36 -17.22 -9.13
N MET A 110 -12.21 -17.87 -8.91
CA MET A 110 -10.83 -17.39 -8.99
C MET A 110 -10.61 -15.87 -9.20
N MET A 111 -10.87 -15.07 -8.19
CA MET A 111 -10.19 -13.81 -7.86
C MET A 111 -10.15 -13.74 -6.32
N PRO A 112 -9.08 -13.25 -5.68
CA PRO A 112 -9.04 -13.17 -4.24
C PRO A 112 -10.15 -12.22 -3.76
N THR A 113 -11.17 -12.78 -3.10
CA THR A 113 -12.35 -12.06 -2.60
C THR A 113 -11.89 -10.93 -1.68
N GLY A 114 -12.02 -9.67 -2.11
CA GLY A 114 -11.59 -8.50 -1.33
C GLY A 114 -12.25 -8.49 0.04
N ALA A 115 -11.54 -8.03 1.07
CA ALA A 115 -12.15 -7.91 2.40
C ALA A 115 -13.09 -6.71 2.40
N THR A 116 -14.20 -6.86 3.10
CA THR A 116 -15.21 -5.82 3.26
C THR A 116 -14.86 -4.92 4.44
N ASP A 117 -14.95 -3.60 4.26
CA ASP A 117 -14.88 -2.66 5.37
C ASP A 117 -16.10 -2.80 6.31
N ALA A 118 -16.12 -2.07 7.42
CA ALA A 118 -17.24 -2.08 8.37
C ALA A 118 -18.60 -1.69 7.74
N SER A 119 -18.59 -1.11 6.55
CA SER A 119 -19.76 -0.72 5.75
C SER A 119 -20.16 -1.79 4.72
N GLY A 120 -19.46 -2.93 4.66
CA GLY A 120 -19.71 -3.99 3.68
C GLY A 120 -19.14 -3.72 2.28
N THR A 121 -18.28 -2.71 2.12
CA THR A 121 -17.66 -2.37 0.82
C THR A 121 -16.37 -3.14 0.66
N GLN A 122 -16.20 -3.88 -0.45
CA GLN A 122 -14.92 -4.56 -0.72
C GLN A 122 -13.82 -3.51 -0.91
N VAL A 123 -12.75 -3.60 -0.13
CA VAL A 123 -11.63 -2.67 -0.17
C VAL A 123 -10.31 -3.39 -0.41
N MET A 124 -9.38 -2.65 -1.00
CA MET A 124 -7.99 -3.05 -1.18
C MET A 124 -7.08 -1.95 -0.67
N TYR A 125 -5.97 -2.34 -0.03
CA TYR A 125 -4.93 -1.46 0.46
C TYR A 125 -3.71 -1.62 -0.43
N PHE A 126 -3.37 -0.57 -1.16
CA PHE A 126 -2.14 -0.50 -1.94
C PHE A 126 -1.03 0.08 -1.08
N ILE A 127 0.01 -0.71 -0.81
CA ILE A 127 1.10 -0.36 0.07
C ILE A 127 2.34 -0.03 -0.75
N TYR A 128 2.90 1.17 -0.53
CA TYR A 128 4.12 1.65 -1.14
C TYR A 128 5.18 1.89 -0.08
N LYS A 129 6.23 1.08 -0.08
CA LYS A 129 7.28 1.08 0.94
C LYS A 129 8.30 2.19 0.68
N TRP A 130 8.60 2.95 1.72
CA TRP A 130 9.67 3.93 1.68
C TRP A 130 11.00 3.32 2.17
N ARG A 131 11.06 2.82 3.42
CA ARG A 131 12.24 2.18 4.03
C ARG A 131 11.88 0.78 4.51
N ASN A 132 11.71 -0.14 3.56
CA ASN A 132 11.23 -1.49 3.85
C ASN A 132 9.88 -1.48 4.63
N ASN A 133 9.65 -2.37 5.60
CA ASN A 133 8.39 -2.44 6.37
C ASN A 133 8.27 -1.39 7.49
N HIS A 134 9.23 -0.49 7.64
CA HIS A 134 9.20 0.52 8.71
C HIS A 134 8.27 1.69 8.41
N ASP A 135 8.40 2.28 7.22
CA ASP A 135 7.60 3.42 6.78
C ASP A 135 6.99 3.15 5.42
N TYR A 136 5.67 3.29 5.31
CA TYR A 136 4.98 3.13 4.04
C TYR A 136 3.76 4.02 3.90
N LEU A 137 3.49 4.39 2.66
CA LEU A 137 2.28 5.07 2.24
C LEU A 137 1.27 4.01 1.83
N TRP A 138 0.04 4.10 2.34
CA TRP A 138 -1.04 3.20 1.95
C TRP A 138 -2.20 3.97 1.34
N PHE A 139 -2.83 3.37 0.33
CA PHE A 139 -4.08 3.85 -0.27
C PHE A 139 -5.15 2.81 -0.05
N LYS A 140 -6.26 3.19 0.58
CA LYS A 140 -7.47 2.39 0.63
C LYS A 140 -8.29 2.67 -0.60
N VAL A 141 -8.57 1.64 -1.37
CA VAL A 141 -9.24 1.67 -2.66
C VAL A 141 -10.51 0.83 -2.57
N ASP A 142 -11.61 1.36 -3.10
CA ASP A 142 -12.84 0.62 -3.33
C ASP A 142 -12.61 -0.39 -4.45
N ALA A 143 -12.74 -1.68 -4.15
CA ALA A 143 -12.49 -2.76 -5.10
C ALA A 143 -13.54 -2.83 -6.23
N HIS A 144 -14.73 -2.26 -6.02
CA HIS A 144 -15.79 -2.26 -7.02
C HIS A 144 -15.70 -1.06 -7.96
N LYS A 145 -15.36 0.11 -7.41
CA LYS A 145 -15.24 1.36 -8.19
C LYS A 145 -13.84 1.61 -8.71
N GLU A 146 -12.85 0.90 -8.18
CA GLU A 146 -11.42 1.12 -8.44
C GLU A 146 -11.03 2.58 -8.14
N GLU A 147 -11.59 3.14 -7.06
CA GLU A 147 -11.39 4.53 -6.66
C GLU A 147 -10.81 4.58 -5.25
N VAL A 148 -9.92 5.53 -5.01
CA VAL A 148 -9.37 5.80 -3.68
C VAL A 148 -10.49 6.30 -2.78
N ILE A 149 -10.61 5.66 -1.62
CA ILE A 149 -11.47 6.08 -0.52
C ILE A 149 -10.68 7.05 0.37
N GLU A 150 -9.47 6.67 0.74
CA GLU A 150 -8.58 7.44 1.61
C GLU A 150 -7.13 6.97 1.43
N SER A 151 -6.18 7.76 1.92
CA SER A 151 -4.78 7.36 2.02
C SER A 151 -4.17 7.94 3.27
N SER A 152 -3.18 7.25 3.84
CA SER A 152 -2.36 7.83 4.90
C SER A 152 -1.00 7.16 4.96
N TRP A 153 -0.16 7.70 5.83
CA TRP A 153 1.13 7.10 6.15
C TRP A 153 1.00 6.18 7.36
N TYR A 154 1.74 5.08 7.33
CA TYR A 154 2.01 4.29 8.53
C TYR A 154 3.44 4.54 8.99
N HIS A 155 3.59 4.87 10.27
CA HIS A 155 4.86 5.17 10.95
C HIS A 155 5.74 6.23 10.30
N ALA A 156 5.23 7.11 9.44
CA ALA A 156 5.95 8.32 9.02
C ALA A 156 5.96 9.41 10.13
N TYR A 157 6.14 8.98 11.39
CA TYR A 157 6.34 9.83 12.55
C TYR A 157 7.83 9.77 12.90
N GLU A 158 8.49 10.93 12.93
CA GLU A 158 9.78 11.07 13.62
C GLU A 158 9.68 10.63 15.08
#